data_AF-A0A3D0TNP7-F1
#
_entry.id   AF-A0A3D0TNP7-F1
#
_cell.length_a   1.000
_cell.length_b   1.000
_cell.length_c   1.000
_cell.angle_alpha   90.00
_cell.angle_beta   90.00
_cell.angle_gamma   90.00
#
_symmetry.space_group_name_H-M   'P 1'
#
loop_
_entity.id
_entity.type
_entity.pdbx_description
1 polymer ?
#
loop_
_entity_poly.entity_id
_entity_poly.type
_entity_poly.pdbx_seq_one_letter_code
_entity_poly.pdbx_strand_id
1 'polypeptide(L)' 'LPLVQRELDLKAGHNTAGYISGYRGSPLGGYDQQLARNKKLLDEHYVKFQPGVNEDLAATALWGTQQAELSGEGKYDG' A
#
# COMPACT_ATOMS: atom_id res chain seq x y z
N LEU A 1 6.94 -0.16 8.83
CA LEU A 1 5.51 -0.46 9.08
C LEU A 1 4.96 -1.42 8.02
N PRO A 2 4.79 -1.04 6.73
CA PRO A 2 4.23 -1.94 5.72
C PRO A 2 5.11 -3.16 5.40
N LEU A 3 6.44 -2.98 5.32
CA LEU A 3 7.38 -4.08 5.07
C LEU A 3 7.36 -5.13 6.19
N VAL A 4 7.34 -4.68 7.44
CA VAL A 4 7.29 -5.56 8.63
C VAL A 4 5.97 -6.31 8.70
N GLN A 5 4.85 -5.64 8.38
CA GLN A 5 3.55 -6.31 8.35
C GLN A 5 3.54 -7.45 7.32
N ARG A 6 4.06 -7.20 6.11
CA ARG A 6 4.18 -8.24 5.08
C ARG A 6 5.01 -9.44 5.56
N GLU A 7 6.13 -9.20 6.23
CA GLU A 7 6.96 -10.28 6.78
C GLU A 7 6.22 -11.09 7.86
N LEU A 8 5.42 -10.44 8.70
CA LEU A 8 4.61 -11.11 9.71
C LEU A 8 3.50 -11.94 9.06
N ASP A 9 2.83 -11.40 8.05
CA ASP A 9 1.78 -12.10 7.31
C ASP A 9 2.33 -13.34 6.59
N LEU A 10 3.49 -13.22 5.93
CA LEU A 10 4.18 -14.37 5.32
C LEU A 10 4.52 -15.46 6.35
N LYS A 11 4.98 -15.06 7.55
CA LYS A 11 5.25 -16.01 8.65
C LYS A 11 3.99 -16.68 9.17
N ALA A 12 2.85 -16.00 9.12
CA ALA A 12 1.53 -16.54 9.45
C ALA A 12 0.92 -17.37 8.29
N GLY A 13 1.56 -17.44 7.12
CA GLY A 13 1.09 -18.17 5.95
C GLY A 13 0.16 -17.38 5.02
N HIS A 14 0.03 -16.07 5.23
CA HIS A 14 -0.79 -15.19 4.40
C HIS A 14 0.03 -14.53 3.27
N ASN A 15 -0.54 -14.51 2.07
CA ASN A 15 -0.01 -13.84 0.89
C ASN A 15 -0.60 -12.42 0.73
N THR A 16 -0.43 -11.54 1.72
CA THR A 16 -0.90 -10.15 1.69
C THR A 16 -0.07 -9.21 0.80
N ALA A 17 -0.59 -8.03 0.49
CA ALA A 17 0.14 -6.93 -0.13
C ALA A 17 -0.16 -5.60 0.57
N GLY A 18 0.71 -4.60 0.36
CA GLY A 18 0.52 -3.25 0.89
C GLY A 18 0.06 -2.28 -0.19
N TYR A 19 -0.90 -1.42 0.12
CA TYR A 19 -1.24 -0.27 -0.71
C TYR A 19 -1.16 1.02 0.11
N ILE A 20 -0.40 1.98 -0.39
CA ILE A 20 -0.22 3.29 0.24
C ILE A 20 -0.70 4.34 -0.74
N SER A 21 -1.70 5.13 -0.32
CA SER A 21 -2.11 6.34 -1.02
C SER A 21 -2.28 7.48 -0.04
N GLY A 22 -2.08 8.70 -0.52
CA GLY A 22 -2.13 9.91 0.30
C GLY A 22 -1.82 11.14 -0.53
N TYR A 23 -2.35 12.27 -0.09
CA TYR A 23 -2.04 13.58 -0.65
C TYR A 23 -0.83 14.18 0.07
N ARG A 24 0.07 14.82 -0.70
CA ARG A 24 1.29 15.43 -0.15
C ARG A 24 0.93 16.65 0.69
N GLY A 25 1.13 16.54 2.01
CA GLY A 25 1.01 17.65 2.95
C GLY A 25 2.07 17.59 4.05
N SER A 26 2.42 18.74 4.63
CA SER A 26 3.17 18.78 5.89
C SER A 26 2.30 18.16 7.00
N PRO A 27 2.80 17.25 7.84
CA PRO A 27 4.21 16.88 8.06
C PRO A 27 4.70 15.64 7.30
N LEU A 28 3.86 15.01 6.45
CA LEU A 28 4.13 13.73 5.81
C LEU A 28 4.91 13.82 4.49
N GLY A 29 5.20 15.02 3.99
CA GLY A 29 5.96 15.19 2.73
C GLY A 29 7.35 14.53 2.72
N GLY A 30 8.02 14.44 3.88
CA GLY A 30 9.27 13.70 4.01
C GLY A 30 9.09 12.18 3.84
N TYR A 31 7.97 11.63 4.32
CA TYR A 31 7.64 10.21 4.20
C TYR A 31 7.38 9.82 2.74
N ASP A 32 6.59 10.62 2.01
CA ASP A 32 6.31 10.40 0.58
C ASP A 32 7.59 10.40 -0.27
N GLN A 33 8.55 11.26 0.08
CA GLN A 33 9.84 11.30 -0.59
C GLN A 33 10.65 10.03 -0.32
N GLN A 34 10.59 9.48 0.90
CA GLN A 34 11.24 8.21 1.21
C GLN A 34 10.56 7.03 0.49
N LEU A 35 9.23 7.01 0.42
CA LEU A 35 8.48 5.99 -0.33
C LEU A 35 8.85 6.01 -1.81
N ALA A 36 8.91 7.21 -2.42
CA ALA A 36 9.29 7.35 -3.82
C ALA A 36 10.75 6.92 -4.08
N ARG A 37 11.69 7.26 -3.18
CA ARG A 37 13.11 6.88 -3.29
C ARG A 37 13.33 5.38 -3.12
N ASN A 38 12.55 4.73 -2.25
CA ASN A 38 12.70 3.31 -1.94
C ASN A 38 11.72 2.42 -2.72
N LYS A 39 11.24 2.87 -3.89
CA LYS A 39 10.26 2.14 -4.70
C LYS A 39 10.65 0.68 -4.96
N LYS A 40 11.93 0.42 -5.27
CA LYS A 40 12.42 -0.95 -5.51
C LYS A 40 12.20 -1.87 -4.31
N LEU A 41 12.53 -1.39 -3.11
CA LEU A 41 12.32 -2.13 -1.87
C LEU A 41 10.82 -2.36 -1.59
N LEU A 42 9.99 -1.36 -1.88
CA LEU A 42 8.54 -1.50 -1.76
C LEU A 42 8.00 -2.57 -2.73
N ASP A 43 8.44 -2.55 -3.99
CA ASP A 43 8.02 -3.52 -5.01
C ASP A 43 8.44 -4.96 -4.63
N GLU A 44 9.63 -5.16 -4.07
CA GLU A 44 10.12 -6.46 -3.56
C GLU A 44 9.23 -7.06 -2.46
N HIS A 45 8.57 -6.21 -1.67
CA HIS A 45 7.64 -6.60 -0.60
C HIS A 45 6.16 -6.45 -1.00
N TYR A 46 5.85 -6.29 -2.29
CA TYR A 46 4.49 -6.11 -2.79
C TYR A 46 3.75 -4.92 -2.17
N VAL A 47 4.48 -3.83 -1.88
CA VAL A 47 3.93 -2.58 -1.40
C VAL A 47 3.85 -1.59 -2.54
N LYS A 48 2.64 -1.19 -2.94
CA LYS A 48 2.42 -0.22 -4.00
C LYS A 48 2.14 1.16 -3.40
N PHE A 49 2.97 2.14 -3.72
CA PHE A 49 2.73 3.55 -3.40
C PHE A 49 2.14 4.30 -4.59
N GLN A 50 0.93 4.85 -4.43
CA GLN A 50 0.23 5.67 -5.42
C GLN A 50 -0.08 7.04 -4.80
N PRO A 51 0.67 8.11 -5.12
CA PRO A 51 0.37 9.44 -4.63
C PRO A 51 -1.02 9.88 -5.12
N GLY A 52 -1.85 10.38 -4.20
CA GLY A 52 -3.18 10.89 -4.47
C GLY A 52 -3.15 12.33 -4.94
N VAL A 53 -4.14 12.72 -5.75
CA VAL A 53 -4.33 14.12 -6.19
C VAL A 53 -4.99 14.95 -5.08
N ASN A 54 -5.74 14.30 -4.19
CA ASN A 54 -6.29 14.81 -2.93
C ASN A 54 -6.60 13.62 -2.00
N GLU A 55 -7.02 13.90 -0.77
CA GLU A 55 -7.33 12.92 0.26
C GLU A 55 -8.55 12.05 -0.09
N ASP A 56 -9.60 12.64 -0.68
CA ASP A 56 -10.83 11.93 -1.03
C ASP A 56 -10.59 10.85 -2.10
N LEU A 57 -9.76 11.15 -3.11
CA LEU A 57 -9.35 10.20 -4.13
C LEU A 57 -8.42 9.12 -3.58
N ALA A 58 -7.54 9.47 -2.62
CA ALA A 58 -6.71 8.49 -1.94
C ALA A 58 -7.57 7.50 -1.11
N ALA A 59 -8.59 8.00 -0.41
CA ALA A 59 -9.54 7.18 0.33
C ALA A 59 -10.36 6.27 -0.59
N THR A 60 -10.80 6.79 -1.74
CA THR A 60 -11.51 5.99 -2.76
C THR A 60 -10.63 4.87 -3.31
N ALA A 61 -9.35 5.15 -3.56
CA ALA A 61 -8.40 4.14 -4.01
C ALA A 61 -8.18 3.03 -2.97
N LEU A 62 -8.06 3.39 -1.68
CA LEU A 62 -7.97 2.41 -0.57
C LEU A 62 -9.21 1.52 -0.51
N TRP A 63 -10.41 2.09 -0.65
CA TRP A 63 -11.64 1.31 -0.66
C TRP A 63 -11.68 0.33 -1.84
N GLY A 64 -11.25 0.76 -3.02
CA GLY A 64 -11.13 -0.10 -4.20
C GLY A 64 -10.18 -1.28 -4.00
N THR A 65 -9.07 -1.11 -3.28
CA THR A 65 -8.14 -2.22 -3.01
C THR A 65 -8.75 -3.32 -2.15
N GLN A 66 -9.61 -2.98 -1.20
CA GLN A 66 -10.28 -3.97 -0.33
C GLN A 66 -11.47 -4.64 -1.04
N GLN A 67 -12.09 -3.97 -2.00
CA GLN A 67 -13.15 -4.58 -2.80
C GLN A 67 -12.62 -5.55 -3.86
N ALA A 68 -11.35 -5.43 -4.27
CA ALA A 68 -10.77 -6.27 -5.30
C ALA A 68 -10.78 -7.77 -4.95
N GLU A 69 -10.61 -8.12 -3.67
CA GLU A 69 -10.66 -9.51 -3.21
C GLU A 69 -12.09 -10.03 -2.97
N LEU A 70 -13.12 -9.16 -2.91
CA LEU A 70 -14.50 -9.60 -2.64
C LEU A 70 -15.07 -10.50 -3.74
N SER A 71 -14.56 -10.38 -4.96
CA SER A 71 -14.93 -11.23 -6.09
C SER A 71 -14.06 -12.50 -6.21
N GLY A 72 -13.06 -12.69 -5.33
CA GLY A 72 -12.14 -13.82 -5.35
C GLY A 72 -11.13 -13.82 -6.51
N GLU A 73 -11.04 -12.73 -7.27
CA GLU A 73 -10.11 -12.56 -8.40
C GLU A 73 -8.82 -11.82 -8.02
N GLY A 74 -8.71 -11.41 -6.77
CA GLY A 74 -7.59 -10.59 -6.38
C GLY A 74 -6.33 -11.43 -6.15
N LYS A 75 -5.20 -10.73 -6.12
CA LYS A 75 -3.86 -11.32 -6.24
C LYS A 75 -3.23 -11.65 -4.89
N TYR A 76 -3.81 -11.16 -3.80
CA TYR A 76 -3.22 -11.21 -2.46
C TYR A 76 -4.32 -11.43 -1.42
N ASP A 77 -3.99 -11.97 -0.25
CA ASP A 77 -5.00 -12.15 0.78
C ASP A 77 -5.43 -10.79 1.36
N GLY A 78 -6.73 -10.47 1.30
CA GLY A 78 -7.36 -9.35 2.04
C GLY A 78 -7.97 -8.21 1.21
#